data_AF-A0A2H0P8D9-F1
#
_entry.id   AF-A0A2H0P8D9-F1
#
_cell.length_a   1.000
_cell.length_b   1.000
_cell.length_c   1.000
_cell.angle_alpha   90.00
_cell.angle_beta   90.00
_cell.angle_gamma   90.00
#
_symmetry.space_group_name_H-M   'P 1'
#
loop_
_entity.id
_entity.type
_entity.pdbx_description
1 polymer ?
#
loop_
_entity_poly.entity_id
_entity_poly.type
_entity_poly.pdbx_seq_one_letter_code
_entity_poly.pdbx_strand_id
1 'polypeptide(L)'
;MNWRNKWAFWATVTLVIALISIPSIEWVSAFTDYRHFLSGWEPAPLKATATSFTPHGGGGSLPALTPVEFRHKAPKAKTVELVGDFNAWKPGLLKMRRGGDGIWSISIPVFEGRHKYLFLVDGELKVDAKFDTTDGPQGRRVSVRHVK
;
A
#
# COMPACT_ATOMS: atom_id res chain seq x y z
N MET A 1 -39.70 4.36 45.22
CA MET A 1 -38.81 3.97 44.10
C MET A 1 -39.58 3.00 43.20
N ASN A 2 -40.54 3.46 42.39
CA ASN A 2 -41.59 2.56 41.92
C ASN A 2 -41.70 2.59 40.39
N TRP A 3 -40.99 1.63 39.78
CA TRP A 3 -41.07 0.94 38.47
C TRP A 3 -41.83 1.55 37.26
N ARG A 4 -42.90 2.32 37.44
CA ARG A 4 -43.78 2.81 36.37
C ARG A 4 -43.15 3.89 35.48
N ASN A 5 -42.18 4.63 36.02
CA ASN A 5 -41.49 5.70 35.29
C ASN A 5 -40.25 5.20 34.51
N LYS A 6 -39.83 3.94 34.74
CA LYS A 6 -38.73 3.32 33.99
C LYS A 6 -39.13 3.08 32.53
N TRP A 7 -40.38 2.66 32.30
CA TRP A 7 -40.90 2.44 30.95
C TRP A 7 -41.00 3.73 30.12
N ALA A 8 -41.40 4.84 30.75
CA ALA A 8 -41.47 6.14 30.08
C ALA A 8 -40.07 6.67 29.69
N PHE A 9 -39.06 6.43 30.52
CA PHE A 9 -37.67 6.79 30.21
C PHE A 9 -37.09 5.92 29.08
N TRP A 10 -37.35 4.61 29.07
CA TRP A 10 -36.91 3.73 27.97
C TRP A 10 -37.65 4.00 26.66
N ALA A 11 -38.91 4.45 26.71
CA ALA A 11 -39.68 4.85 25.52
C ALA A 11 -39.17 6.14 24.88
N THR A 12 -38.72 7.12 25.68
CA THR A 12 -38.12 8.35 25.13
C THR A 12 -36.72 8.13 24.59
N VAL A 13 -35.89 7.29 25.24
CA VAL A 13 -34.55 6.94 24.73
C VAL A 13 -34.63 6.23 23.37
N THR A 14 -35.59 5.32 23.20
CA THR A 14 -35.78 4.63 21.90
C THR A 14 -36.27 5.57 20.80
N LEU A 15 -37.10 6.55 21.11
CA LEU A 15 -37.57 7.56 20.15
C LEU A 15 -36.43 8.51 19.69
N VAL A 16 -35.53 8.89 20.58
CA VAL A 16 -34.36 9.72 20.25
C VAL A 16 -33.34 8.94 19.40
N ILE A 17 -33.14 7.65 19.66
CA ILE A 17 -32.29 6.77 18.85
C ILE A 17 -32.88 6.54 17.46
N ALA A 18 -34.21 6.46 17.35
CA ALA A 18 -34.90 6.36 16.06
C ALA A 18 -34.85 7.67 15.25
N LEU A 19 -34.81 8.84 15.90
CA LEU A 19 -34.74 10.16 15.22
C LEU A 19 -33.32 10.57 14.80
N ILE A 20 -32.27 9.91 15.29
CA ILE A 20 -30.87 10.07 14.82
C ILE A 20 -30.54 8.97 13.79
N SER A 21 -31.51 8.12 13.39
CA SER A 21 -31.35 7.06 12.38
C SER A 21 -31.36 7.59 10.95
N ILE A 22 -30.43 8.48 10.64
CA ILE A 22 -29.81 8.48 9.32
C ILE A 22 -28.30 8.48 9.55
N PRO A 23 -27.69 7.31 9.36
CA PRO A 23 -26.56 7.27 8.47
C PRO A 23 -26.83 6.21 7.40
N SER A 24 -27.28 6.69 6.25
CA SER A 24 -26.85 6.23 4.93
C SER A 24 -26.74 4.72 4.70
N ILE A 25 -27.62 4.20 3.86
CA ILE A 25 -27.53 2.87 3.22
C ILE A 25 -26.27 2.72 2.33
N GLU A 26 -25.39 3.73 2.26
CA GLU A 26 -24.09 3.70 1.57
C GLU A 26 -22.89 3.32 2.48
N TRP A 27 -23.09 2.72 3.66
CA TRP A 27 -21.98 2.37 4.60
C TRP A 27 -21.86 0.89 5.00
N VAL A 28 -22.55 -0.03 4.32
CA VAL A 28 -22.55 -1.45 4.70
C VAL A 28 -21.42 -2.29 4.06
N SER A 29 -20.64 -1.78 3.10
CA SER A 29 -19.45 -2.53 2.62
C SER A 29 -18.17 -2.30 3.44
N ALA A 30 -18.13 -1.28 4.31
CA ALA A 30 -16.92 -0.96 5.08
C ALA A 30 -16.91 -1.56 6.50
N PHE A 31 -18.06 -1.98 7.03
CA PHE A 31 -18.16 -2.40 8.44
C PHE A 31 -18.07 -3.92 8.66
N THR A 32 -18.39 -4.75 7.65
CA THR A 32 -18.10 -6.19 7.72
C THR A 32 -16.61 -6.48 7.83
N ASP A 33 -15.78 -5.65 7.20
CA ASP A 33 -14.33 -5.80 7.22
C ASP A 33 -13.72 -5.36 8.57
N TYR A 34 -14.41 -4.49 9.31
CA TYR A 34 -13.94 -3.98 10.60
C TYR A 34 -14.10 -4.99 11.76
N ARG A 35 -15.04 -5.94 11.64
CA ARG A 35 -15.29 -6.97 12.66
C ARG A 35 -14.13 -7.94 12.82
N HIS A 36 -13.35 -8.19 11.76
CA HIS A 36 -12.19 -9.08 11.82
C HIS A 36 -10.95 -8.45 12.45
N PHE A 37 -10.96 -7.13 12.69
CA PHE A 37 -9.85 -6.42 13.28
C PHE A 37 -9.90 -6.37 14.82
N LEU A 38 -11.08 -6.47 15.44
CA LEU A 38 -11.26 -6.15 16.87
C LEU A 38 -11.38 -7.35 17.83
N SER A 39 -11.28 -8.61 17.37
CA SER A 39 -11.50 -9.78 18.25
C SER A 39 -10.32 -10.73 18.41
N GLY A 40 -9.11 -10.36 18.01
CA GLY A 40 -8.00 -11.31 18.08
C GLY A 40 -6.66 -10.66 17.88
N TRP A 41 -6.20 -9.92 18.88
CA TRP A 41 -4.77 -9.70 19.04
C TRP A 41 -4.15 -11.05 19.44
N GLU A 42 -3.71 -11.81 18.46
CA GLU A 42 -2.42 -12.45 18.60
C GLU A 42 -1.52 -11.63 17.66
N PRO A 43 -0.39 -11.07 18.12
CA PRO A 43 0.65 -10.78 17.15
C PRO A 43 0.88 -12.13 16.50
N ALA A 44 0.38 -12.32 15.27
CA ALA A 44 0.68 -13.52 14.52
C ALA A 44 2.19 -13.70 14.73
N PRO A 45 2.65 -14.80 15.37
CA PRO A 45 4.08 -15.02 15.44
C PRO A 45 4.49 -14.79 14.01
N LEU A 46 5.37 -13.82 13.78
CA LEU A 46 5.85 -13.57 12.44
C LEU A 46 6.41 -14.94 12.07
N LYS A 47 5.61 -15.76 11.36
CA LYS A 47 6.09 -16.85 10.56
C LYS A 47 7.02 -16.04 9.72
N ALA A 48 8.30 -16.14 10.03
CA ALA A 48 9.31 -15.60 9.18
C ALA A 48 8.89 -16.17 7.83
N THR A 49 8.30 -15.34 6.98
CA THR A 49 8.39 -15.55 5.56
C THR A 49 9.86 -15.21 5.28
N ALA A 50 10.75 -16.02 5.86
CA ALA A 50 11.73 -16.71 5.06
C ALA A 50 10.88 -17.25 3.92
N THR A 51 10.84 -16.48 2.83
CA THR A 51 10.80 -17.08 1.52
C THR A 51 11.90 -18.12 1.61
N SER A 52 11.51 -19.33 1.96
CA SER A 52 12.36 -20.49 1.88
C SER A 52 12.47 -20.65 0.38
N PHE A 53 13.40 -19.91 -0.20
CA PHE A 53 14.08 -20.33 -1.39
C PHE A 53 14.76 -21.62 -0.95
N THR A 54 13.99 -22.72 -0.93
CA THR A 54 14.52 -24.05 -0.80
C THR A 54 15.19 -24.24 -2.15
N PRO A 55 16.53 -24.18 -2.22
CA PRO A 55 17.20 -24.49 -3.45
C PRO A 55 16.95 -25.98 -3.63
N HIS A 56 15.97 -26.34 -4.46
CA HIS A 56 15.86 -27.71 -4.93
C HIS A 56 17.14 -27.95 -5.72
N GLY A 57 18.00 -28.81 -5.16
CA GLY A 57 19.36 -29.12 -5.61
C GLY A 57 19.59 -28.86 -7.10
N GLY A 58 20.19 -27.70 -7.38
CA GLY A 58 20.58 -27.26 -8.69
C GLY A 58 21.40 -26.00 -8.50
N GLY A 59 22.69 -26.05 -8.80
CA GLY A 59 23.65 -24.96 -8.60
C GLY A 59 23.37 -23.73 -9.47
N GLY A 60 22.26 -23.05 -9.20
CA GLY A 60 21.98 -21.70 -9.67
C GLY A 60 22.48 -20.71 -8.63
N SER A 61 23.30 -19.76 -9.04
CA SER A 61 23.68 -18.59 -8.24
C SER A 61 22.44 -17.99 -7.58
N LEU A 62 22.51 -17.68 -6.28
CA LEU A 62 21.51 -16.82 -5.66
C LEU A 62 21.44 -15.52 -6.49
N PRO A 63 20.24 -15.01 -6.82
CA PRO A 63 20.13 -13.74 -7.53
C PRO A 63 20.83 -12.68 -6.69
N ALA A 64 21.85 -12.02 -7.25
CA ALA A 64 22.58 -11.03 -6.49
C ALA A 64 21.68 -9.82 -6.22
N LEU A 65 21.84 -9.23 -5.03
CA LEU A 65 21.20 -7.96 -4.70
C LEU A 65 22.11 -6.83 -5.18
N THR A 66 21.64 -6.10 -6.18
CA THR A 66 22.37 -4.97 -6.75
C THR A 66 21.74 -3.67 -6.28
N PRO A 67 22.50 -2.70 -5.74
CA PRO A 67 21.97 -1.38 -5.41
C PRO A 67 21.63 -0.65 -6.72
N VAL A 68 20.34 -0.33 -6.90
CA VAL A 68 19.84 0.37 -8.08
C VAL A 68 19.33 1.73 -7.67
N GLU A 69 19.86 2.77 -8.34
CA GLU A 69 19.37 4.13 -8.18
C GLU A 69 18.24 4.43 -9.17
N PHE A 70 17.11 4.85 -8.62
CA PHE A 70 15.97 5.37 -9.36
C PHE A 70 15.96 6.89 -9.28
N ARG A 71 15.79 7.56 -10.41
CA ARG A 71 15.76 9.03 -10.51
C ARG A 71 14.54 9.49 -11.29
N HIS A 72 13.88 10.55 -10.82
CA HIS A 72 12.75 11.15 -11.51
C HIS A 72 12.80 12.68 -11.45
N LYS A 73 12.64 13.37 -12.58
CA LYS A 73 12.66 14.84 -12.64
C LYS A 73 11.25 15.38 -12.40
N ALA A 74 11.02 15.95 -11.23
CA ALA A 74 9.75 16.55 -10.85
C ALA A 74 9.99 17.80 -10.00
N PRO A 75 10.36 18.94 -10.63
CA PRO A 75 10.79 20.14 -9.90
C PRO A 75 9.67 20.79 -9.09
N LYS A 76 8.41 20.59 -9.48
CA LYS A 76 7.21 21.13 -8.82
C LYS A 76 6.59 20.18 -7.78
N ALA A 77 7.08 18.95 -7.68
CA ALA A 77 6.50 17.96 -6.79
C ALA A 77 6.78 18.29 -5.31
N LYS A 78 5.83 17.95 -4.43
CA LYS A 78 6.00 18.02 -2.97
C LYS A 78 6.47 16.68 -2.41
N THR A 79 5.96 15.57 -2.95
CA THR A 79 6.36 14.22 -2.58
C THR A 79 6.54 13.36 -3.83
N VAL A 80 7.57 12.51 -3.80
CA VAL A 80 7.76 11.46 -4.80
C VAL A 80 8.08 10.17 -4.08
N GLU A 81 7.35 9.10 -4.42
CA GLU A 81 7.56 7.76 -3.89
C GLU A 81 7.74 6.76 -5.02
N LEU A 82 8.50 5.70 -4.74
CA LEU A 82 8.74 4.61 -5.68
C LEU A 82 7.80 3.45 -5.35
N VAL A 83 7.08 2.95 -6.35
CA VAL A 83 6.12 1.85 -6.20
C VAL A 83 6.37 0.80 -7.30
N GLY A 84 6.47 -0.47 -6.94
CA GLY A 84 6.77 -1.54 -7.90
C GLY A 84 6.74 -2.94 -7.29
N ASP A 85 7.21 -3.93 -8.05
CA ASP A 85 7.17 -5.33 -7.63
C ASP A 85 7.98 -5.58 -6.34
N PHE A 86 9.11 -4.89 -6.19
CA PHE A 86 10.00 -4.98 -5.01
C PHE A 86 9.36 -4.47 -3.70
N ASN A 87 8.28 -3.69 -3.76
CA ASN A 87 7.54 -3.28 -2.57
C ASN A 87 6.06 -3.69 -2.60
N ALA A 88 5.73 -4.73 -3.39
CA ALA A 88 4.38 -5.25 -3.56
C ALA A 88 3.35 -4.17 -3.94
N TRP A 89 3.78 -3.16 -4.70
CA TRP A 89 2.97 -2.02 -5.11
C TRP A 89 2.38 -1.19 -3.97
N LYS A 90 2.99 -1.22 -2.77
CA LYS A 90 2.51 -0.47 -1.59
C LYS A 90 3.12 0.93 -1.53
N PRO A 91 2.31 2.00 -1.58
CA PRO A 91 2.79 3.36 -1.37
C PRO A 91 3.21 3.60 0.10
N GLY A 92 3.97 4.65 0.34
CA GLY A 92 4.43 5.07 1.67
C GLY A 92 5.71 4.41 2.18
N LEU A 93 6.16 3.32 1.54
CA LEU A 93 7.34 2.55 1.97
C LEU A 93 8.66 3.12 1.44
N LEU A 94 8.68 3.67 0.23
CA LEU A 94 9.90 4.07 -0.48
C LEU A 94 9.81 5.54 -0.92
N LYS A 95 9.95 6.46 0.04
CA LYS A 95 9.98 7.90 -0.23
C LYS A 95 11.31 8.32 -0.84
N MET A 96 11.26 9.06 -1.95
CA MET A 96 12.44 9.56 -2.64
C MET A 96 12.95 10.86 -2.00
N ARG A 97 14.24 11.12 -2.13
CA ARG A 97 14.88 12.36 -1.66
C ARG A 97 14.94 13.38 -2.79
N ARG A 98 14.50 14.61 -2.52
CA ARG A 98 14.62 15.73 -3.48
C ARG A 98 16.05 16.29 -3.52
N GLY A 99 16.63 16.35 -4.70
CA GLY A 99 17.88 17.05 -5.02
C GLY A 99 17.65 18.53 -5.36
N GLY A 100 18.74 19.31 -5.38
CA GLY A 100 18.69 20.76 -5.61
C GLY A 100 18.29 21.18 -7.03
N ASP A 101 18.38 20.27 -7.99
CA ASP A 101 18.04 20.42 -9.40
C ASP A 101 16.58 20.01 -9.73
N GLY A 102 15.79 19.67 -8.71
CA GLY A 102 14.44 19.15 -8.89
C GLY A 102 14.38 17.69 -9.32
N ILE A 103 15.49 16.96 -9.22
CA ILE A 103 15.55 15.52 -9.40
C ILE A 103 15.32 14.83 -8.07
N TRP A 104 14.40 13.87 -8.06
CA TRP A 104 14.15 12.98 -6.94
C TRP A 104 14.97 11.71 -7.14
N SER A 105 15.64 11.22 -6.10
CA SER A 105 16.37 9.96 -6.16
C SER A 105 16.15 9.06 -4.95
N ILE A 106 16.25 7.75 -5.17
CA ILE A 106 16.33 6.73 -4.13
C ILE A 106 17.22 5.59 -4.62
N SER A 107 18.06 5.05 -3.74
CA SER A 107 18.86 3.85 -4.01
C SER A 107 18.35 2.72 -3.14
N ILE A 108 17.92 1.63 -3.76
CA ILE A 108 17.44 0.44 -3.06
C ILE A 108 18.15 -0.81 -3.59
N PRO A 109 18.42 -1.81 -2.72
CA PRO A 109 18.87 -3.11 -3.18
C PRO A 109 17.72 -3.82 -3.90
N VAL A 110 17.95 -4.22 -5.14
CA VAL A 110 16.97 -4.94 -5.96
C VAL A 110 17.64 -6.21 -6.48
N PHE A 111 16.89 -7.32 -6.50
CA PHE A 111 17.38 -8.56 -7.11
C PHE A 111 17.64 -8.37 -8.60
N GLU A 112 18.61 -9.08 -9.14
CA GLU A 112 18.78 -9.18 -10.59
C GLU A 112 17.47 -9.65 -11.27
N GLY A 113 17.19 -9.10 -12.45
CA GLY A 113 15.99 -9.43 -13.23
C GLY A 113 15.21 -8.22 -13.72
N ARG A 114 13.96 -8.48 -14.13
CA ARG A 114 13.04 -7.49 -14.71
C ARG A 114 12.04 -7.02 -13.66
N HIS A 115 12.10 -5.73 -13.33
CA HIS A 115 11.24 -5.11 -12.31
C HIS A 115 10.30 -4.09 -12.92
N LYS A 116 9.02 -4.17 -12.60
CA LYS A 116 8.03 -3.15 -12.99
C LYS A 116 7.89 -2.12 -11.87
N TYR A 117 7.84 -0.85 -12.24
CA TYR A 117 7.73 0.25 -11.30
C TYR A 117 7.00 1.47 -11.87
N LEU A 118 6.61 2.36 -10.96
CA LEU A 118 6.00 3.66 -11.19
C LEU A 118 6.48 4.65 -10.12
N PHE A 119 6.43 5.94 -10.45
CA PHE A 119 6.66 7.02 -9.50
C PHE A 119 5.32 7.59 -9.04
N LEU A 120 5.06 7.61 -7.73
CA LEU A 120 3.91 8.30 -7.15
C LEU A 120 4.31 9.73 -6.83
N VAL A 121 3.93 10.67 -7.69
CA VAL A 121 4.24 12.11 -7.60
C VAL A 121 3.01 12.84 -7.08
N ASP A 122 3.05 13.37 -5.86
CA ASP A 122 1.92 14.08 -5.22
C ASP A 122 0.60 13.28 -5.24
N GLY A 123 0.68 11.95 -5.15
CA GLY A 123 -0.47 11.05 -5.23
C GLY A 123 -0.86 10.62 -6.66
N GLU A 124 -0.25 11.19 -7.70
CA GLU A 124 -0.42 10.76 -9.08
C GLU A 124 0.69 9.80 -9.51
N LEU A 125 0.30 8.65 -10.03
CA LEU A 125 1.27 7.70 -10.55
C LEU A 125 1.74 8.08 -11.96
N LYS A 126 3.05 8.13 -12.17
CA LYS A 126 3.74 8.49 -13.41
C LYS A 126 4.68 7.38 -13.85
N VAL A 127 4.77 7.20 -15.16
CA VAL A 127 5.78 6.35 -15.79
C VAL A 127 7.11 7.12 -15.91
N ASP A 128 8.20 6.38 -15.91
CA ASP A 128 9.51 6.88 -16.28
C ASP A 128 9.61 6.98 -17.80
N ALA A 129 9.70 8.20 -18.32
CA ALA A 129 9.86 8.44 -19.74
C ALA A 129 11.20 7.91 -20.30
N LYS A 130 12.16 7.59 -19.43
CA LYS A 130 13.50 7.14 -19.84
C LYS A 130 13.57 5.64 -20.14
N PHE A 131 12.60 4.85 -19.68
CA PHE A 131 12.64 3.39 -19.79
C PHE A 131 11.45 2.84 -20.57
N ASP A 132 11.64 1.62 -21.07
CA ASP A 132 10.58 0.90 -21.76
C ASP A 132 9.35 0.76 -20.86
N THR A 133 8.20 1.01 -21.47
CA THR A 133 6.91 0.92 -20.81
C THR A 133 6.20 -0.35 -21.28
N THR A 134 5.65 -1.12 -20.36
CA THR A 134 4.87 -2.33 -20.64
C THR A 134 3.48 -2.22 -20.03
N ASP A 135 2.55 -3.07 -20.45
CA ASP A 135 1.25 -3.18 -19.79
C ASP A 135 1.42 -3.84 -18.42
N GLY A 136 1.02 -3.10 -17.40
CA GLY A 136 1.00 -3.50 -16.01
C GLY A 136 -0.34 -4.16 -15.64
N PRO A 137 -0.49 -4.51 -14.36
CA PRO A 137 -1.75 -5.04 -13.83
C PRO A 137 -2.89 -4.07 -14.16
N GLN A 138 -4.05 -4.60 -14.57
CA GLN A 138 -5.24 -3.83 -14.96
C GLN A 138 -5.10 -2.99 -16.25
N GLY A 139 -4.17 -3.33 -17.15
CA GLY A 139 -4.04 -2.68 -18.47
C GLY A 139 -3.38 -1.30 -18.41
N ARG A 140 -2.70 -0.98 -17.30
CA ARG A 140 -2.08 0.32 -17.09
C ARG A 140 -0.60 0.32 -17.42
N ARG A 141 -0.13 1.34 -18.13
CA ARG A 141 1.29 1.49 -18.50
C ARG A 141 2.21 1.57 -17.27
N VAL A 142 3.23 0.72 -17.20
CA VAL A 142 4.26 0.68 -16.13
C VAL A 142 5.67 0.66 -16.71
N SER A 143 6.62 1.24 -16.00
CA SER A 143 8.02 1.31 -16.43
C SER A 143 8.75 0.04 -16.05
N VAL A 144 9.68 -0.39 -16.90
CA VAL A 144 10.46 -1.63 -16.70
C VAL A 144 11.92 -1.29 -16.47
N ARG A 145 12.48 -1.77 -15.35
CA ARG A 145 13.91 -1.72 -15.09
C ARG A 145 14.50 -3.12 -15.22
N HIS A 146 15.53 -3.25 -16.07
CA HIS A 146 16.35 -4.45 -16.12
C HIS A 146 17.57 -4.24 -15.21
N VAL A 147 17.78 -5.17 -14.28
CA VAL A 147 18.93 -5.21 -13.36
C VAL A 147 19.76 -6.44 -13.75
N LYS A 148 21.05 -6.21 -14.04
CA LYS A 148 22.04 -7.23 -14.40
C LYS A 148 23.18 -7.21 -13.38
#